data_AF-A0AAD4VNH8-F1
#
_entry.id   AF-A0AAD4VNH8-F1
#
_cell.length_a   1.000
_cell.length_b   1.000
_cell.length_c   1.000
_cell.angle_alpha   90.00
_cell.angle_beta   90.00
_cell.angle_gamma   90.00
#
_symmetry.space_group_name_H-M   'P 1'
#
loop_
_entity.id
_entity.type
_entity.pdbx_description
1 polymer ?
#
loop_
_entity_poly.entity_id
_entity_poly.type
_entity_poly.pdbx_seq_one_letter_code
_entity_poly.pdbx_strand_id
1 'polypeptide(L)'
;MNIISIILLLWRIIILSCCYGAATTSTASPPIAKPNCTTHCGDVAIPYPFGIGPHKDCYLDGWFQIDCRHNNSTTSANYSRQVPFLKSVDLELLSIVLFEYGRQLVWVKNPITFFNCEGKETHQPQNLTGSPFMYSQTGNRFIAVSCGLYATVTSDHGTIAGCRSICQNTTGGDFGNCYEGNGCCQDTLGTNALSGSLTIEISSSSKMSDPMGDCKYAFLVDEDWFVKNFKNFQDLKDMGSVPVVLDWMLNVHDYGERFREKPNLTVNQSTPICTRSTSDLTSEPILICDCPRGTEGNPYLLQPCQGAQIVLKYEYDLYTLG
;
A
#
# COMPACT_ATOMS: atom_id res chain seq x y z
N MET A 1 -60.37 38.03 10.79
CA MET A 1 -59.30 37.04 10.96
C MET A 1 -59.13 36.78 12.45
N ASN A 2 -59.41 35.57 12.94
CA ASN A 2 -59.41 35.28 14.38
C ASN A 2 -57.97 35.30 14.93
N ILE A 3 -57.76 35.76 16.17
CA ILE A 3 -56.43 35.89 16.82
C ILE A 3 -55.66 34.56 16.79
N ILE A 4 -56.38 33.44 16.92
CA ILE A 4 -55.84 32.08 16.84
C ILE A 4 -55.22 31.78 15.46
N SER A 5 -55.82 32.29 14.37
CA SER A 5 -55.29 32.13 13.01
C SER A 5 -53.99 32.91 12.80
N ILE A 6 -53.83 34.07 13.44
CA ILE A 6 -52.62 34.90 13.34
C ILE A 6 -51.46 34.21 14.10
N ILE A 7 -51.74 33.64 15.28
CA ILE A 7 -50.73 32.93 16.07
C ILE A 7 -50.23 31.67 15.35
N LEU A 8 -51.11 30.91 14.69
CA LEU A 8 -50.72 29.73 13.91
C LEU A 8 -49.90 30.09 12.66
N LEU A 9 -50.20 31.22 12.01
CA LEU A 9 -49.42 31.72 10.87
C LEU A 9 -48.02 32.17 11.30
N LEU A 10 -47.91 32.89 12.42
CA LEU A 10 -46.61 33.32 12.96
C LEU A 10 -45.77 32.13 13.43
N TRP A 11 -46.38 31.10 14.03
CA TRP A 11 -45.66 29.88 14.41
C TRP A 11 -45.13 29.10 13.20
N ARG A 12 -45.90 29.03 12.10
CA ARG A 12 -45.43 28.42 10.84
C ARG A 12 -44.27 29.18 10.20
N ILE A 13 -44.26 30.51 10.27
CA ILE A 13 -43.17 31.34 9.74
C ILE A 13 -41.88 31.15 10.57
N ILE A 14 -42.00 31.03 11.89
CA ILE A 14 -40.85 30.77 12.78
C ILE A 14 -40.24 29.38 12.54
N ILE A 15 -41.08 28.35 12.31
CA ILE A 15 -40.60 27.00 11.98
C ILE A 15 -39.97 26.97 10.58
N LEU A 16 -40.54 27.66 9.57
CA LEU A 16 -39.93 27.75 8.24
C LEU A 16 -38.61 28.55 8.26
N SER A 17 -38.48 29.55 9.13
CA SER A 17 -37.25 30.35 9.24
C SER A 17 -36.11 29.63 9.95
N CYS A 18 -36.39 28.57 10.73
CA CYS A 18 -35.37 27.76 11.40
C CYS A 18 -34.67 26.76 10.46
N CYS A 19 -35.22 26.53 9.26
CA CYS A 19 -34.70 25.57 8.28
C CYS A 19 -33.80 26.21 7.19
N TYR A 20 -33.62 27.53 7.19
CA TYR A 20 -32.88 28.25 6.13
C TYR A 20 -31.41 28.55 6.45
N GLY A 21 -30.83 27.92 7.49
CA GLY A 21 -29.53 28.32 8.03
C GLY A 21 -28.54 27.20 8.28
N ALA A 22 -28.59 26.08 7.55
CA ALA A 22 -27.45 25.18 7.45
C ALA A 22 -26.84 25.35 6.06
N ALA A 23 -26.03 26.39 5.89
CA ALA A 23 -25.12 26.45 4.76
C ALA A 23 -24.18 25.25 4.88
N THR A 24 -24.42 24.21 4.07
CA THR A 24 -23.46 23.15 3.84
C THR A 24 -22.26 23.78 3.16
N THR A 25 -21.27 24.19 3.95
CA THR A 25 -19.96 24.50 3.43
C THR A 25 -19.39 23.20 2.88
N SER A 26 -19.48 23.01 1.56
CA SER A 26 -18.71 21.98 0.87
C SER A 26 -17.25 22.42 0.89
N THR A 27 -16.60 22.23 2.04
CA THR A 27 -15.16 22.40 2.16
C THR A 27 -14.50 21.39 1.24
N ALA A 28 -13.82 21.89 0.21
CA ALA A 28 -13.06 21.06 -0.73
C ALA A 28 -12.10 20.14 0.03
N SER A 29 -11.87 18.92 -0.47
CA SER A 29 -10.96 17.96 0.14
C SER A 29 -9.58 18.58 0.38
N PRO A 30 -8.88 18.24 1.48
CA PRO A 30 -7.54 18.71 1.73
C PRO A 30 -6.59 18.45 0.56
N PRO A 31 -5.63 19.36 0.28
CA PRO A 31 -4.63 19.11 -0.74
C PRO A 31 -3.74 17.93 -0.35
N ILE A 32 -3.50 17.03 -1.30
CA ILE A 32 -2.61 15.86 -1.10
C ILE A 32 -1.22 16.07 -1.71
N ALA A 33 -1.02 17.08 -2.56
CA ALA A 33 0.26 17.43 -3.16
C ALA A 33 0.50 18.95 -3.10
N LYS A 34 1.72 19.36 -3.44
CA LYS A 34 2.07 20.79 -3.53
C LYS A 34 1.29 21.48 -4.67
N PRO A 35 1.15 22.81 -4.62
CA PRO A 35 0.48 23.57 -5.69
C PRO A 35 1.11 23.29 -7.06
N ASN A 36 0.27 23.17 -8.10
CA ASN A 36 0.66 22.87 -9.48
C ASN A 36 1.30 21.49 -9.71
N CYS A 37 1.27 20.59 -8.73
CA CYS A 37 1.72 19.21 -8.89
C CYS A 37 0.58 18.28 -9.24
N THR A 38 0.81 17.38 -10.20
CA THR A 38 -0.15 16.35 -10.56
C THR A 38 -0.35 15.38 -9.39
N THR A 39 -1.60 15.15 -9.03
CA THR A 39 -1.99 14.37 -7.84
C THR A 39 -2.32 12.92 -8.15
N HIS A 40 -2.43 12.52 -9.42
CA HIS A 40 -2.83 11.18 -9.82
C HIS A 40 -2.07 10.71 -11.07
N CYS A 41 -1.85 9.41 -11.16
CA CYS A 41 -1.40 8.73 -12.38
C CYS A 41 -2.32 7.54 -12.63
N GLY A 42 -3.20 7.64 -13.63
CA GLY A 42 -4.33 6.72 -13.76
C GLY A 42 -5.23 6.79 -12.52
N ASP A 43 -5.51 5.64 -11.92
CA ASP A 43 -6.40 5.52 -10.75
C ASP A 43 -5.66 5.66 -9.40
N VAL A 44 -4.34 5.87 -9.43
CA VAL A 44 -3.50 5.91 -8.22
C VAL A 44 -3.26 7.36 -7.79
N ALA A 45 -3.64 7.67 -6.54
CA ALA A 45 -3.32 8.95 -5.91
C ALA A 45 -1.83 9.01 -5.54
N ILE A 46 -1.20 10.15 -5.83
CA ILE A 46 0.22 10.43 -5.61
C ILE A 46 0.36 11.59 -4.62
N PRO A 47 0.29 11.31 -3.30
CA PRO A 47 0.45 12.33 -2.29
C PRO A 47 1.92 12.65 -2.04
N TYR A 48 2.22 13.91 -1.69
CA TYR A 48 3.55 14.28 -1.19
C TYR A 48 3.90 13.46 0.07
N PRO A 49 5.11 12.90 0.26
CA PRO A 49 6.37 13.24 -0.39
C PRO A 49 6.57 12.66 -1.80
N PHE A 50 5.68 11.79 -2.27
CA PHE A 50 5.71 11.29 -3.64
C PHE A 50 5.21 12.34 -4.62
N GLY A 51 5.72 12.28 -5.85
CA GLY A 51 5.32 13.24 -6.87
C GLY A 51 5.76 12.87 -8.26
N ILE A 52 4.98 13.31 -9.25
CA ILE A 52 5.25 13.05 -10.67
C ILE A 52 6.26 14.07 -11.18
N GLY A 53 7.31 13.59 -11.84
CA GLY A 53 8.35 14.43 -12.45
C GLY A 53 7.94 15.04 -13.81
N PRO A 54 8.75 15.97 -14.36
CA PRO A 54 10.15 16.23 -14.01
C PRO A 54 10.38 17.35 -12.98
N HIS A 55 9.34 18.04 -12.50
CA HIS A 55 9.50 19.13 -11.54
C HIS A 55 9.92 18.61 -10.16
N LYS A 56 11.20 18.86 -9.79
CA LYS A 56 11.79 18.42 -8.51
C LYS A 56 11.05 18.94 -7.29
N ASP A 57 10.30 20.03 -7.42
CA ASP A 57 9.53 20.59 -6.30
C ASP A 57 8.32 19.72 -5.94
N CYS A 58 7.85 18.84 -6.83
CA CYS A 58 6.65 18.04 -6.61
C CYS A 58 6.85 16.78 -5.77
N TYR A 59 8.09 16.36 -5.57
CA TYR A 59 8.46 15.20 -4.75
C TYR A 59 9.56 15.59 -3.76
N LEU A 60 9.76 14.79 -2.72
CA LEU A 60 10.76 15.09 -1.68
C LEU A 60 12.19 14.93 -2.20
N ASP A 61 12.46 13.82 -2.90
CA ASP A 61 13.70 13.55 -3.62
C ASP A 61 13.53 12.47 -4.72
N GLY A 62 14.63 12.01 -5.31
CA GLY A 62 14.61 11.02 -6.38
C GLY A 62 13.99 9.66 -6.01
N TRP A 63 14.04 9.23 -4.74
CA TRP A 63 13.42 7.98 -4.30
C TRP A 63 11.89 8.06 -4.33
N PHE A 64 11.34 9.25 -4.08
CA PHE A 64 9.91 9.54 -4.09
C PHE A 64 9.39 10.00 -5.46
N GLN A 65 10.24 9.99 -6.50
CA GLN A 65 9.82 10.34 -7.85
C GLN A 65 8.99 9.22 -8.49
N ILE A 66 7.80 9.60 -8.96
CA ILE A 66 6.92 8.72 -9.75
C ILE A 66 7.12 9.01 -11.24
N ASP A 67 7.31 7.95 -12.00
CA ASP A 67 7.28 7.95 -13.46
C ASP A 67 5.92 7.45 -13.94
N CYS A 68 5.14 8.32 -14.59
CA CYS A 68 3.78 8.01 -15.03
C CYS A 68 3.80 7.63 -16.52
N ARG A 69 3.81 6.33 -16.80
CA ARG A 69 4.00 5.77 -18.15
C ARG A 69 2.66 5.53 -18.83
N HIS A 70 2.62 5.68 -20.15
CA HIS A 70 1.45 5.31 -20.95
C HIS A 70 1.56 3.84 -21.35
N ASN A 71 0.54 3.04 -21.02
CA ASN A 71 0.41 1.68 -21.52
C ASN A 71 -0.28 1.71 -22.88
N ASN A 72 0.48 1.47 -23.95
CA ASN A 72 -0.01 1.40 -25.33
C ASN A 72 -0.50 -0.02 -25.72
N SER A 73 -0.53 -0.97 -24.78
CA SER A 73 -0.87 -2.37 -25.04
C SER A 73 -2.39 -2.64 -25.06
N THR A 74 -3.23 -1.64 -24.80
CA THR A 74 -4.68 -1.78 -24.95
C THR A 74 -5.09 -1.59 -26.41
N THR A 75 -5.49 -2.68 -27.06
CA THR A 75 -6.12 -2.71 -28.39
C THR A 75 -7.49 -2.02 -28.45
N SER A 76 -7.98 -1.50 -27.31
CA SER A 76 -9.16 -0.63 -27.24
C SER A 76 -8.75 0.80 -27.59
N ALA A 77 -9.15 1.24 -28.76
CA ALA A 77 -8.74 2.49 -29.43
C ALA A 77 -9.12 3.81 -28.72
N ASN A 78 -9.35 3.85 -27.39
CA ASN A 78 -9.77 5.09 -26.71
C ASN A 78 -9.30 5.33 -25.27
N TYR A 79 -8.48 4.47 -24.65
CA TYR A 79 -7.89 4.78 -23.34
C TYR A 79 -6.45 4.29 -23.24
N SER A 80 -5.48 5.20 -23.40
CA SER A 80 -4.12 4.98 -22.94
C SER A 80 -4.13 4.96 -21.41
N ARG A 81 -4.03 3.76 -20.82
CA ARG A 81 -4.00 3.64 -19.35
C ARG A 81 -2.65 4.13 -18.84
N GLN A 82 -2.66 5.14 -17.98
CA GLN A 82 -1.47 5.58 -17.28
C GLN A 82 -1.15 4.61 -16.14
N VAL A 83 0.13 4.25 -16.01
CA VAL A 83 0.62 3.30 -15.01
C VAL A 83 1.79 3.95 -14.27
N PRO A 84 1.69 4.15 -12.94
CA PRO A 84 2.76 4.75 -12.16
C PRO A 84 3.84 3.74 -11.79
N PHE A 85 5.08 4.21 -11.78
CA PHE A 85 6.25 3.44 -11.33
C PHE A 85 7.05 4.25 -10.29
N LEU A 86 7.50 3.59 -9.22
CA LEU A 86 8.58 4.11 -8.37
C LEU A 86 9.85 4.15 -9.23
N LYS A 87 10.21 5.34 -9.71
CA LYS A 87 11.18 5.48 -10.80
C LYS A 87 12.55 4.89 -10.49
N SER A 88 13.02 5.09 -9.26
CA SER A 88 14.39 4.71 -8.86
C SER A 88 14.60 3.20 -8.69
N VAL A 89 13.52 2.44 -8.52
CA VAL A 89 13.56 0.97 -8.35
C VAL A 89 12.75 0.23 -9.42
N ASP A 90 12.17 0.95 -10.37
CA ASP A 90 11.35 0.46 -11.49
C ASP A 90 10.20 -0.49 -11.10
N LEU A 91 9.55 -0.22 -9.96
CA LEU A 91 8.42 -1.00 -9.48
C LEU A 91 7.09 -0.33 -9.83
N GLU A 92 6.16 -1.09 -10.43
CA GLU A 92 4.79 -0.61 -10.68
C GLU A 92 4.12 -0.31 -9.33
N LEU A 93 3.65 0.92 -9.17
CA LEU A 93 3.01 1.42 -7.96
C LEU A 93 1.51 1.11 -8.00
N LEU A 94 0.98 0.56 -6.90
CA LEU A 94 -0.43 0.21 -6.75
C LEU A 94 -1.17 1.18 -5.83
N SER A 95 -0.55 1.58 -4.72
CA SER A 95 -1.15 2.49 -3.74
C SER A 95 -0.10 3.07 -2.80
N ILE A 96 -0.38 4.24 -2.22
CA ILE A 96 0.45 4.90 -1.20
C ILE A 96 -0.44 5.23 0.00
N VAL A 97 0.02 4.86 1.18
CA VAL A 97 -0.58 5.23 2.47
C VAL A 97 0.43 6.02 3.27
N LEU A 98 0.05 7.26 3.61
CA LEU A 98 0.94 8.19 4.30
C LEU A 98 1.12 7.88 5.78
N PHE A 99 0.07 7.35 6.41
CA PHE A 99 0.08 6.91 7.79
C PHE A 99 -1.18 6.09 8.09
N GLU A 100 -0.99 4.84 8.48
CA GLU A 100 -2.07 3.94 8.92
C GLU A 100 -1.54 3.01 10.01
N TYR A 101 -2.23 2.95 11.14
CA TYR A 101 -1.85 2.14 12.32
C TYR A 101 -0.37 2.28 12.76
N GLY A 102 0.19 3.49 12.68
CA GLY A 102 1.60 3.74 13.07
C GLY A 102 2.61 3.52 11.96
N ARG A 103 2.19 3.20 10.73
CA ARG A 103 3.08 2.81 9.63
C ARG A 103 2.83 3.59 8.36
N GLN A 104 3.89 3.67 7.57
CA GLN A 104 4.00 4.35 6.30
C GLN A 104 4.15 3.26 5.24
N LEU A 105 3.14 3.05 4.38
CA LEU A 105 3.09 1.87 3.51
C LEU A 105 2.94 2.24 2.02
N VAL A 106 3.57 1.46 1.16
CA VAL A 106 3.43 1.53 -0.31
C VAL A 106 3.19 0.13 -0.86
N TRP A 107 2.20 -0.03 -1.73
CA TRP A 107 1.96 -1.27 -2.44
C TRP A 107 2.55 -1.20 -3.83
N VAL A 108 3.30 -2.23 -4.23
CA VAL A 108 3.95 -2.31 -5.55
C VAL A 108 3.84 -3.72 -6.11
N LYS A 109 4.04 -3.89 -7.43
CA LYS A 109 4.21 -5.22 -8.01
C LYS A 109 5.66 -5.67 -7.95
N ASN A 110 5.92 -6.81 -7.34
CA ASN A 110 7.22 -7.45 -7.31
C ASN A 110 7.21 -8.71 -8.19
N PRO A 111 8.30 -9.06 -8.87
CA PRO A 111 8.34 -10.25 -9.71
C PRO A 111 8.17 -11.55 -8.90
N ILE A 112 7.61 -12.56 -9.54
CA ILE A 112 7.64 -13.94 -9.03
C ILE A 112 8.97 -14.59 -9.44
N THR A 113 9.65 -15.25 -8.51
CA THR A 113 10.89 -15.97 -8.79
C THR A 113 10.57 -17.37 -9.31
N PHE A 114 10.74 -17.59 -10.62
CA PHE A 114 10.55 -18.88 -11.28
C PHE A 114 11.85 -19.65 -11.45
N PHE A 115 11.80 -20.97 -11.32
CA PHE A 115 12.89 -21.92 -11.55
C PHE A 115 12.38 -23.08 -12.42
N ASN A 116 13.08 -23.36 -13.52
CA ASN A 116 12.77 -24.44 -14.46
C ASN A 116 11.32 -24.40 -15.01
N CYS A 117 10.77 -23.20 -15.18
CA CYS A 117 9.46 -22.98 -15.76
C CYS A 117 9.62 -22.56 -17.22
N GLU A 118 9.01 -23.31 -18.13
CA GLU A 118 9.08 -23.03 -19.58
C GLU A 118 8.60 -21.61 -19.89
N GLY A 119 9.39 -20.86 -20.66
CA GLY A 119 9.05 -19.50 -21.09
C GLY A 119 9.08 -18.43 -19.98
N LYS A 120 9.54 -18.76 -18.77
CA LYS A 120 9.67 -17.82 -17.65
C LYS A 120 11.14 -17.60 -17.30
N GLU A 121 11.55 -16.36 -17.20
CA GLU A 121 12.87 -15.99 -16.69
C GLU A 121 12.89 -15.99 -15.15
N THR A 122 14.06 -16.26 -14.58
CA THR A 122 14.27 -16.16 -13.13
C THR A 122 14.50 -14.70 -12.76
N HIS A 123 13.58 -14.13 -12.00
CA HIS A 123 13.71 -12.79 -11.44
C HIS A 123 13.78 -12.86 -9.91
N GLN A 124 14.64 -12.04 -9.32
CA GLN A 124 14.71 -11.89 -7.87
C GLN A 124 13.85 -10.71 -7.41
N PRO A 125 13.48 -10.66 -6.11
CA PRO A 125 12.89 -9.46 -5.55
C PRO A 125 13.75 -8.24 -5.84
N GLN A 126 13.11 -7.11 -6.11
CA GLN A 126 13.81 -5.88 -6.44
C GLN A 126 14.71 -5.44 -5.29
N ASN A 127 15.95 -5.07 -5.61
CA ASN A 127 16.90 -4.56 -4.63
C ASN A 127 16.55 -3.12 -4.23
N LEU A 128 16.22 -2.92 -2.96
CA LEU A 128 15.85 -1.66 -2.32
C LEU A 128 16.98 -1.09 -1.43
N THR A 129 18.18 -1.67 -1.45
CA THR A 129 19.31 -1.23 -0.62
C THR A 129 19.63 0.24 -0.86
N GLY A 130 19.73 1.02 0.23
CA GLY A 130 19.99 2.46 0.18
C GLY A 130 18.77 3.32 -0.15
N SER A 131 17.62 2.71 -0.45
CA SER A 131 16.36 3.42 -0.62
C SER A 131 15.66 3.62 0.75
N PRO A 132 14.66 4.53 0.83
CA PRO A 132 13.82 4.66 2.02
C PRO A 132 12.77 3.54 2.15
N PHE A 133 12.80 2.52 1.29
CA PHE A 133 11.81 1.44 1.24
C PHE A 133 12.36 0.13 1.81
N MET A 134 11.52 -0.61 2.53
CA MET A 134 11.83 -1.93 3.06
C MET A 134 10.65 -2.87 2.85
N TYR A 135 10.90 -4.16 2.64
CA TYR A 135 9.82 -5.14 2.60
C TYR A 135 9.13 -5.25 3.97
N SER A 136 7.82 -5.01 4.01
CA SER A 136 7.06 -5.07 5.25
C SER A 136 7.05 -6.48 5.82
N GLN A 137 7.56 -6.64 7.05
CA GLN A 137 7.66 -7.94 7.70
C GLN A 137 6.29 -8.52 8.08
N THR A 138 5.33 -7.65 8.42
CA THR A 138 3.98 -8.08 8.82
C THR A 138 2.95 -7.92 7.72
N GLY A 139 3.26 -7.16 6.66
CA GLY A 139 2.35 -6.96 5.53
C GLY A 139 2.56 -7.99 4.42
N ASN A 140 3.71 -8.68 4.42
CA ASN A 140 4.02 -9.68 3.42
C ASN A 140 4.13 -11.09 4.01
N ARG A 141 3.83 -12.06 3.16
CA ARG A 141 4.06 -13.47 3.39
C ARG A 141 4.98 -14.04 2.33
N PHE A 142 5.90 -14.92 2.73
CA PHE A 142 6.70 -15.71 1.81
C PHE A 142 5.96 -16.98 1.45
N ILE A 143 5.84 -17.28 0.15
CA ILE A 143 5.18 -18.48 -0.36
C ILE A 143 6.10 -19.16 -1.37
N ALA A 144 6.17 -20.48 -1.31
CA ALA A 144 6.86 -21.29 -2.30
C ALA A 144 5.97 -22.45 -2.75
N VAL A 145 5.99 -22.74 -4.05
CA VAL A 145 5.10 -23.70 -4.71
C VAL A 145 5.92 -24.67 -5.57
N SER A 146 5.76 -25.96 -5.27
CA SER A 146 6.27 -27.16 -5.94
C SER A 146 6.26 -28.31 -4.92
N CYS A 147 6.37 -29.54 -5.38
CA CYS A 147 6.40 -30.73 -4.54
C CYS A 147 7.82 -31.03 -4.02
N GLY A 148 7.96 -31.21 -2.70
CA GLY A 148 9.23 -31.66 -2.10
C GLY A 148 10.36 -30.64 -2.21
N LEU A 149 10.03 -29.35 -2.04
CA LEU A 149 10.97 -28.24 -2.09
C LEU A 149 11.39 -27.79 -0.69
N TYR A 150 12.54 -27.13 -0.63
CA TYR A 150 12.93 -26.24 0.46
C TYR A 150 13.39 -24.91 -0.13
N ALA A 151 12.66 -23.84 0.17
CA ALA A 151 12.94 -22.49 -0.30
C ALA A 151 13.33 -21.59 0.86
N THR A 152 14.23 -20.65 0.61
CA THR A 152 14.72 -19.69 1.59
C THR A 152 14.66 -18.28 1.05
N VAL A 153 14.42 -17.34 1.95
CA VAL A 153 14.65 -15.92 1.72
C VAL A 153 15.87 -15.52 2.53
N THR A 154 16.88 -14.98 1.87
CA THR A 154 18.11 -14.52 2.50
C THR A 154 18.24 -13.01 2.33
N SER A 155 18.76 -12.37 3.37
CA SER A 155 19.24 -11.00 3.34
C SER A 155 20.77 -10.97 3.52
N ASP A 156 21.35 -9.78 3.54
CA ASP A 156 22.73 -9.54 3.94
C ASP A 156 23.03 -9.92 5.41
N HIS A 157 22.01 -10.12 6.24
CA HIS A 157 22.13 -10.56 7.63
C HIS A 157 21.87 -12.07 7.84
N GLY A 158 21.64 -12.81 6.75
CA GLY A 158 21.44 -14.26 6.77
C GLY A 158 20.04 -14.68 6.33
N THR A 159 19.66 -15.92 6.64
CA THR A 159 18.34 -16.45 6.27
C THR A 159 17.26 -15.85 7.16
N ILE A 160 16.26 -15.23 6.54
CA ILE A 160 15.16 -14.54 7.24
C ILE A 160 13.82 -15.27 7.14
N ALA A 161 13.67 -16.19 6.18
CA ALA A 161 12.51 -17.07 6.08
C ALA A 161 12.90 -18.40 5.44
N GLY A 162 12.22 -19.48 5.81
CA GLY A 162 12.50 -20.83 5.32
C GLY A 162 11.23 -21.64 5.21
N CYS A 163 10.99 -22.20 4.03
CA CYS A 163 9.71 -22.79 3.66
C CYS A 163 9.94 -24.18 3.07
N ARG A 164 9.28 -25.21 3.61
CA ARG A 164 9.38 -26.58 3.12
C ARG A 164 8.02 -27.12 2.70
N SER A 165 7.95 -27.72 1.52
CA SER A 165 6.78 -28.49 1.08
C SER A 165 7.08 -30.00 1.07
N ILE A 166 6.02 -30.79 1.11
CA ILE A 166 6.03 -32.25 0.96
C ILE A 166 5.13 -32.67 -0.21
N CYS A 167 5.29 -33.93 -0.61
CA CYS A 167 4.51 -34.56 -1.65
C CYS A 167 3.56 -35.58 -1.02
N GLN A 168 2.25 -35.33 -1.07
CA GLN A 168 1.25 -36.38 -0.85
C GLN A 168 0.52 -36.72 -2.15
N ASN A 169 0.15 -37.99 -2.29
CA ASN A 169 -0.55 -38.50 -3.47
C ASN A 169 -2.05 -38.21 -3.34
N THR A 170 -2.42 -36.92 -3.26
CA THR A 170 -3.80 -36.48 -3.20
C THR A 170 -4.36 -36.41 -4.61
N THR A 171 -5.26 -37.33 -4.96
CA THR A 171 -5.86 -37.49 -6.30
C THR A 171 -6.89 -36.42 -6.68
N GLY A 172 -6.99 -35.34 -5.92
CA GLY A 172 -7.84 -34.18 -6.23
C GLY A 172 -7.02 -32.92 -6.09
N GLY A 173 -6.92 -32.14 -7.18
CA GLY A 173 -6.14 -30.90 -7.30
C GLY A 173 -6.63 -29.72 -6.45
N ASP A 174 -7.13 -29.99 -5.26
CA ASP A 174 -7.43 -29.00 -4.24
C ASP A 174 -6.18 -28.89 -3.35
N PHE A 175 -5.15 -28.20 -3.85
CA PHE A 175 -3.97 -27.80 -3.07
C PHE A 175 -4.36 -26.67 -2.11
N GLY A 176 -5.38 -26.95 -1.29
CA GLY A 176 -5.94 -26.05 -0.31
C GLY A 176 -4.85 -25.49 0.60
N ASN A 177 -5.08 -24.24 1.01
CA ASN A 177 -4.38 -23.46 2.02
C ASN A 177 -2.99 -24.04 2.41
N CYS A 178 -1.87 -23.47 1.91
CA CYS A 178 -0.47 -23.94 2.11
C CYS A 178 0.01 -24.17 3.57
N TYR A 179 -0.88 -24.12 4.55
CA TYR A 179 -0.71 -24.57 5.93
C TYR A 179 -0.39 -26.07 6.05
N GLU A 180 -0.93 -26.94 5.19
CA GLU A 180 -0.64 -28.39 5.27
C GLU A 180 0.72 -28.76 4.66
N GLY A 181 1.35 -27.83 3.94
CA GLY A 181 2.67 -28.05 3.35
C GLY A 181 2.66 -28.95 2.11
N ASN A 182 1.51 -29.37 1.58
CA ASN A 182 1.42 -30.27 0.43
C ASN A 182 1.46 -29.48 -0.89
N GLY A 183 2.51 -29.66 -1.69
CA GLY A 183 2.69 -28.97 -2.98
C GLY A 183 3.00 -27.47 -2.88
N CYS A 184 2.88 -26.87 -1.69
CA CYS A 184 3.30 -25.51 -1.40
C CYS A 184 3.56 -25.33 0.10
N CYS A 185 4.17 -24.21 0.47
CA CYS A 185 4.38 -23.82 1.85
C CYS A 185 4.35 -22.29 1.97
N GLN A 186 4.25 -21.80 3.20
CA GLN A 186 4.35 -20.38 3.51
C GLN A 186 5.14 -20.13 4.80
N ASP A 187 5.74 -18.96 4.92
CA ASP A 187 6.45 -18.50 6.13
C ASP A 187 6.34 -16.97 6.27
N THR A 188 6.56 -16.46 7.47
CA THR A 188 6.67 -15.01 7.72
C THR A 188 8.12 -14.55 7.63
N LEU A 189 8.33 -13.27 7.33
CA LEU A 189 9.67 -12.70 7.36
C LEU A 189 10.14 -12.51 8.80
N GLY A 190 11.32 -13.05 9.14
CA GLY A 190 11.92 -12.93 10.46
C GLY A 190 12.28 -11.48 10.81
N THR A 191 12.26 -11.16 12.10
CA THR A 191 12.42 -9.78 12.63
C THR A 191 13.78 -9.15 12.31
N ASN A 192 14.81 -9.96 12.04
CA ASN A 192 16.14 -9.48 11.70
C ASN A 192 16.30 -9.10 10.21
N ALA A 193 15.18 -9.04 9.45
CA ALA A 193 15.14 -8.77 8.02
C ALA A 193 15.23 -7.29 7.66
N LEU A 194 16.19 -6.56 8.24
CA LEU A 194 16.38 -5.14 7.96
C LEU A 194 17.18 -4.90 6.69
N SER A 195 16.74 -5.52 5.60
CA SER A 195 17.44 -5.44 4.33
C SER A 195 16.51 -5.04 3.21
N GLY A 196 16.99 -4.08 2.42
CA GLY A 196 16.39 -3.78 1.12
C GLY A 196 16.72 -4.83 0.06
N SER A 197 17.69 -5.71 0.31
CA SER A 197 18.11 -6.74 -0.64
C SER A 197 17.71 -8.13 -0.15
N LEU A 198 16.78 -8.76 -0.86
CA LEU A 198 16.32 -10.11 -0.59
C LEU A 198 16.67 -11.03 -1.76
N THR A 199 17.13 -12.24 -1.46
CA THR A 199 17.37 -13.29 -2.45
C THR A 199 16.55 -14.52 -2.09
N ILE A 200 15.81 -15.02 -3.07
CA ILE A 200 15.02 -16.25 -3.00
C ILE A 200 15.81 -17.37 -3.66
N GLU A 201 15.99 -18.47 -2.93
CA GLU A 201 16.56 -19.71 -3.44
C GLU A 201 15.58 -20.86 -3.24
N ILE A 202 15.54 -21.78 -4.21
CA ILE A 202 14.75 -23.01 -4.11
C ILE A 202 15.68 -24.19 -4.33
N SER A 203 15.72 -25.07 -3.34
CA SER A 203 16.33 -26.39 -3.43
C SER A 203 15.24 -27.45 -3.44
N SER A 204 15.46 -28.57 -4.12
CA SER A 204 14.47 -29.65 -4.22
C SER A 204 15.20 -30.98 -4.30
N SER A 205 14.73 -31.94 -3.50
CA SER A 205 15.38 -33.24 -3.33
C SER A 205 14.60 -34.40 -3.95
N SER A 206 13.47 -34.14 -4.61
CA SER A 206 12.57 -35.19 -5.10
C SER A 206 13.09 -35.83 -6.39
N LYS A 207 13.38 -37.14 -6.31
CA LYS A 207 13.48 -38.05 -7.48
C LYS A 207 12.10 -38.55 -7.95
N MET A 208 11.04 -38.06 -7.31
CA MET A 208 9.66 -38.44 -7.56
C MET A 208 9.11 -37.57 -8.68
N SER A 209 8.35 -38.13 -9.61
CA SER A 209 7.63 -37.37 -10.63
C SER A 209 6.70 -36.37 -9.94
N ASP A 210 7.00 -35.07 -10.03
CA ASP A 210 6.14 -34.01 -9.51
C ASP A 210 4.85 -33.99 -10.34
N PRO A 211 3.65 -34.21 -9.74
CA PRO A 211 2.38 -34.04 -10.44
C PRO A 211 2.21 -32.63 -11.04
N MET A 212 2.94 -31.64 -10.51
CA MET A 212 2.96 -30.24 -10.95
C MET A 212 4.00 -29.94 -12.04
N GLY A 213 4.82 -30.92 -12.41
CA GLY A 213 5.95 -30.77 -13.33
C GLY A 213 7.19 -30.12 -12.68
N ASP A 214 8.22 -29.84 -13.50
CA ASP A 214 9.51 -29.32 -13.00
C ASP A 214 9.51 -27.83 -12.62
N CYS A 215 8.39 -27.12 -12.85
CA CYS A 215 8.27 -25.69 -12.62
C CYS A 215 8.08 -25.37 -11.14
N LYS A 216 8.99 -24.58 -10.59
CA LYS A 216 9.02 -24.18 -9.17
C LYS A 216 9.01 -22.67 -9.09
N TYR A 217 8.27 -22.13 -8.14
CA TYR A 217 8.27 -20.68 -7.96
C TYR A 217 8.04 -20.29 -6.52
N ALA A 218 8.56 -19.12 -6.17
CA ALA A 218 8.42 -18.54 -4.87
C ALA A 218 8.39 -17.01 -4.97
N PHE A 219 7.74 -16.37 -4.00
CA PHE A 219 7.49 -14.93 -4.05
C PHE A 219 7.13 -14.42 -2.65
N LEU A 220 7.30 -13.11 -2.48
CA LEU A 220 6.69 -12.34 -1.41
C LEU A 220 5.36 -11.79 -1.90
N VAL A 221 4.34 -11.77 -1.06
CA VAL A 221 3.02 -11.23 -1.42
C VAL A 221 2.37 -10.54 -0.23
N ASP A 222 1.60 -9.49 -0.51
CA ASP A 222 0.64 -8.90 0.42
C ASP A 222 -0.31 -9.99 0.93
N GLU A 223 -0.29 -10.22 2.25
CA GLU A 223 -1.06 -11.27 2.91
C GLU A 223 -2.58 -11.10 2.70
N ASP A 224 -3.10 -9.88 2.85
CA ASP A 224 -4.52 -9.61 2.76
C ASP A 224 -5.02 -9.76 1.32
N TRP A 225 -4.23 -9.24 0.37
CA TRP A 225 -4.52 -9.43 -1.05
C TRP A 225 -4.49 -10.91 -1.42
N PHE A 226 -3.49 -11.65 -0.93
CA PHE A 226 -3.31 -13.05 -1.26
C PHE A 226 -4.49 -13.90 -0.78
N VAL A 227 -4.87 -13.78 0.50
CA VAL A 227 -6.01 -14.52 1.09
C VAL A 227 -7.33 -14.19 0.42
N LYS A 228 -7.51 -12.93 -0.02
CA LYS A 228 -8.75 -12.48 -0.67
C LYS A 228 -8.90 -12.98 -2.11
N ASN A 229 -7.80 -13.06 -2.88
CA ASN A 229 -7.86 -13.30 -4.32
C ASN A 229 -7.61 -14.75 -4.72
N PHE A 230 -6.95 -15.55 -3.87
CA PHE A 230 -6.53 -16.91 -4.25
C PHE A 230 -7.02 -17.95 -3.25
N LYS A 231 -7.60 -19.01 -3.80
CA LYS A 231 -7.89 -20.26 -3.08
C LYS A 231 -6.95 -21.38 -3.52
N ASN A 232 -6.55 -21.37 -4.79
CA ASN A 232 -5.57 -22.28 -5.37
C ASN A 232 -4.28 -21.52 -5.68
N PHE A 233 -3.18 -21.96 -5.08
CA PHE A 233 -1.87 -21.32 -5.19
C PHE A 233 -1.21 -21.57 -6.56
N GLN A 234 -1.71 -22.53 -7.34
CA GLN A 234 -1.24 -22.84 -8.68
C GLN A 234 -1.63 -21.77 -9.71
N ASP A 235 -2.72 -21.04 -9.47
CA ASP A 235 -3.24 -20.03 -10.40
C ASP A 235 -2.25 -18.85 -10.60
N LEU A 236 -1.29 -18.70 -9.68
CA LEU A 236 -0.23 -17.69 -9.75
C LEU A 236 0.87 -18.02 -10.75
N LYS A 237 0.96 -19.26 -11.26
CA LYS A 237 2.00 -19.71 -12.20
C LYS A 237 2.03 -18.86 -13.48
N ASP A 238 0.87 -18.38 -13.91
CA ASP A 238 0.76 -17.60 -15.15
C ASP A 238 1.09 -16.12 -14.94
N MET A 239 1.07 -15.63 -13.70
CA MET A 239 1.44 -14.25 -13.37
C MET A 239 2.95 -14.02 -13.54
N GLY A 240 3.34 -12.79 -13.82
CA GLY A 240 4.76 -12.37 -13.81
C GLY A 240 5.17 -11.71 -12.49
N SER A 241 4.21 -11.18 -11.75
CA SER A 241 4.42 -10.35 -10.57
C SER A 241 3.19 -10.36 -9.67
N VAL A 242 3.39 -10.14 -8.37
CA VAL A 242 2.33 -10.06 -7.35
C VAL A 242 2.47 -8.77 -6.53
N PRO A 243 1.37 -8.28 -5.92
CA PRO A 243 1.43 -7.16 -4.98
C PRO A 243 2.28 -7.50 -3.76
N VAL A 244 3.13 -6.57 -3.35
CA VAL A 244 3.87 -6.58 -2.08
C VAL A 244 3.72 -5.25 -1.37
N VAL A 245 3.83 -5.29 -0.06
CA VAL A 245 3.78 -4.12 0.82
C VAL A 245 5.20 -3.71 1.20
N LEU A 246 5.55 -2.45 0.97
CA LEU A 246 6.80 -1.86 1.44
C LEU A 246 6.49 -0.88 2.58
N ASP A 247 7.27 -0.93 3.66
CA ASP A 247 7.39 0.22 4.54
C ASP A 247 8.22 1.29 3.84
N TRP A 248 7.80 2.54 3.92
CA TRP A 248 8.64 3.67 3.56
C TRP A 248 8.97 4.48 4.80
N MET A 249 10.20 4.96 4.91
CA MET A 249 10.67 5.64 6.11
C MET A 249 11.50 6.86 5.75
N LEU A 250 11.27 7.95 6.45
CA LEU A 250 12.10 9.15 6.38
C LEU A 250 13.07 9.13 7.56
N ASN A 251 14.33 8.77 7.34
CA ASN A 251 15.32 8.85 8.42
C ASN A 251 15.53 10.33 8.83
N VAL A 252 15.74 10.57 10.12
CA VAL A 252 15.88 11.94 10.65
C VAL A 252 17.17 12.60 10.16
N HIS A 253 18.22 11.82 9.87
CA HIS A 253 19.51 12.33 9.43
C HIS A 253 19.41 13.06 8.08
N ASP A 254 18.78 12.43 7.09
CA ASP A 254 18.68 12.90 5.71
C ASP A 254 17.52 13.88 5.52
N TYR A 255 16.40 13.67 6.23
CA TYR A 255 15.15 14.40 5.98
C TYR A 255 14.74 15.36 7.10
N GLY A 256 15.32 15.24 8.30
CA GLY A 256 14.83 15.93 9.50
C GLY A 256 14.77 17.45 9.38
N GLU A 257 15.78 18.09 8.77
CA GLU A 257 15.79 19.56 8.61
C GLU A 257 14.68 20.07 7.68
N ARG A 258 14.19 19.25 6.74
CA ARG A 258 13.11 19.64 5.81
C ARG A 258 11.75 19.73 6.49
N PHE A 259 11.56 18.99 7.58
CA PHE A 259 10.31 18.89 8.33
C PHE A 259 10.42 19.48 9.74
N ARG A 260 11.49 20.24 10.00
CA ARG A 260 11.67 20.92 11.27
C ARG A 260 10.58 21.96 11.46
N GLU A 261 9.95 21.93 12.64
CA GLU A 261 8.94 22.93 13.03
C GLU A 261 9.52 24.33 12.87
N LYS A 262 8.86 25.16 12.06
CA LYS A 262 9.24 26.57 11.95
C LYS A 262 8.81 27.27 13.25
N PRO A 263 9.72 27.90 14.01
CA PRO A 263 9.43 28.48 15.33
C PRO A 263 8.40 29.63 15.33
N ASN A 264 7.96 30.08 14.15
CA ASN A 264 7.05 31.21 13.97
C ASN A 264 5.61 30.82 13.59
N LEU A 265 5.30 29.52 13.50
CA LEU A 265 3.90 29.09 13.44
C LEU A 265 3.37 29.15 14.87
N THR A 266 2.52 30.14 15.18
CA THR A 266 1.59 30.00 16.31
C THR A 266 0.94 28.63 16.14
N VAL A 267 1.21 27.69 17.05
CA VAL A 267 0.72 26.31 17.01
C VAL A 267 -0.80 26.37 17.01
N ASN A 268 -1.38 26.48 15.82
CA ASN A 268 -2.80 26.43 15.63
C ASN A 268 -3.19 24.95 15.72
N GLN A 269 -4.40 24.65 16.20
CA GLN A 269 -4.88 23.28 16.43
C GLN A 269 -4.90 22.41 15.16
N SER A 270 -4.68 23.00 14.00
CA SER A 270 -4.62 22.37 12.69
C SER A 270 -3.20 22.09 12.18
N THR A 271 -2.15 22.51 12.87
CA THR A 271 -0.77 22.39 12.33
C THR A 271 -0.29 20.93 12.41
N PRO A 272 0.21 20.33 11.32
CA PRO A 272 0.76 18.97 11.35
C PRO A 272 2.02 18.93 12.22
N ILE A 273 2.21 17.81 12.91
CA ILE A 273 3.33 17.60 13.82
C ILE A 273 4.21 16.50 13.21
N CYS A 274 5.53 16.73 13.18
CA CYS A 274 6.49 15.74 12.73
C CYS A 274 7.33 15.30 13.92
N THR A 275 7.15 14.05 14.34
CA THR A 275 7.83 13.48 15.50
C THR A 275 8.98 12.59 15.08
N ARG A 276 10.02 12.55 15.91
CA ARG A 276 11.06 11.53 15.80
C ARG A 276 10.55 10.29 16.50
N SER A 277 10.38 9.22 15.74
CA SER A 277 10.05 7.90 16.26
C SER A 277 11.25 6.97 16.13
N THR A 278 11.44 6.10 17.11
CA THR A 278 12.32 4.95 16.92
C THR A 278 11.51 3.90 16.17
N SER A 279 11.99 3.51 14.99
CA SER A 279 11.35 2.42 14.27
C SER A 279 11.64 1.11 15.02
N ASP A 280 10.63 0.26 15.23
CA ASP A 280 10.87 -1.10 15.73
C ASP A 280 11.70 -1.92 14.72
N LEU A 281 11.73 -1.45 13.45
CA LEU A 281 12.50 -2.03 12.37
C LEU A 281 13.91 -1.45 12.37
N THR A 282 14.13 -0.13 12.35
CA THR A 282 15.48 0.44 12.32
C THR A 282 15.92 0.99 13.69
N SER A 283 17.13 0.67 14.15
CA SER A 283 17.74 1.38 15.30
C SER A 283 17.97 2.87 15.03
N GLU A 284 17.83 3.30 13.77
CA GLU A 284 17.87 4.70 13.36
C GLU A 284 16.52 5.41 13.59
N PRO A 285 16.54 6.66 14.06
CA PRO A 285 15.33 7.44 14.25
C PRO A 285 14.70 7.79 12.90
N ILE A 286 13.40 7.51 12.78
CA ILE A 286 12.57 7.86 11.64
C ILE A 286 11.69 9.07 11.97
N LEU A 287 11.20 9.73 10.93
CA LEU A 287 10.33 10.87 10.99
C LEU A 287 8.92 10.44 10.56
N ILE A 288 7.96 10.71 11.43
CA ILE A 288 6.54 10.49 11.16
C ILE A 288 5.84 11.81 11.33
N CYS A 289 5.10 12.23 10.30
CA CYS A 289 4.24 13.41 10.39
C CYS A 289 2.77 13.00 10.44
N ASP A 290 2.00 13.61 11.33
CA ASP A 290 0.57 13.37 11.50
C ASP A 290 -0.22 14.68 11.61
N CYS A 291 -1.48 14.61 11.18
CA CYS A 291 -2.44 15.69 11.42
C CYS A 291 -3.00 15.57 12.84
N PRO A 292 -3.24 16.68 13.54
CA PRO A 292 -3.89 16.65 14.86
C PRO A 292 -5.23 15.91 14.84
N ARG A 293 -5.60 15.31 15.98
CA ARG A 293 -6.85 14.56 16.11
C ARG A 293 -8.06 15.39 15.68
N GLY A 294 -8.94 14.78 14.86
CA GLY A 294 -10.12 15.44 14.32
C GLY A 294 -9.83 16.36 13.12
N THR A 295 -8.63 16.28 12.55
CA THR A 295 -8.28 16.95 11.30
C THR A 295 -7.75 15.95 10.26
N GLU A 296 -7.90 16.30 8.99
CA GLU A 296 -7.49 15.51 7.84
C GLU A 296 -6.62 16.34 6.89
N GLY A 297 -5.74 15.65 6.17
CA GLY A 297 -4.87 16.25 5.17
C GLY A 297 -3.56 15.51 5.02
N ASN A 298 -2.68 16.06 4.18
CA ASN A 298 -1.34 15.55 4.03
C ASN A 298 -0.38 16.29 4.99
N PRO A 299 0.08 15.64 6.08
CA PRO A 299 0.92 16.30 7.08
C PRO A 299 2.31 16.66 6.55
N TYR A 300 2.80 16.00 5.49
CA TYR A 300 4.09 16.28 4.88
C TYR A 300 4.10 17.58 4.04
N LEU A 301 2.94 18.18 3.76
CA LEU A 301 2.88 19.51 3.12
C LEU A 301 3.22 20.66 4.08
N LEU A 302 3.25 20.39 5.40
CA LEU A 302 3.48 21.39 6.44
C LEU A 302 2.51 22.60 6.34
N GLN A 303 1.31 22.34 5.84
CA GLN A 303 0.18 23.28 5.82
C GLN A 303 -0.85 22.86 6.87
N PRO A 304 -1.69 23.78 7.39
CA PRO A 304 -2.73 23.43 8.33
C PRO A 304 -3.67 22.33 7.78
N CYS A 305 -3.82 21.24 8.52
CA CYS A 305 -4.82 20.20 8.30
C CYS A 305 -6.23 20.76 8.51
N GLN A 306 -7.19 20.25 7.75
CA GLN A 306 -8.56 20.76 7.76
C GLN A 306 -9.41 19.98 8.76
N GLY A 307 -10.39 20.62 9.39
CA GLY A 307 -11.29 19.92 10.31
C GLY A 307 -12.02 18.78 9.60
N ALA A 308 -11.94 17.57 10.16
CA ALA A 308 -12.64 16.40 9.63
C ALA A 308 -14.15 16.64 9.76
N GLN A 309 -14.89 16.60 8.65
CA GLN A 309 -16.34 16.57 8.73
C GLN A 309 -16.74 15.17 9.21
N ILE A 310 -17.37 15.08 10.38
CA ILE A 310 -18.11 13.88 10.78
C ILE A 310 -19.28 13.75 9.80
N VAL A 311 -19.07 13.09 8.67
CA VAL A 311 -20.16 12.65 7.82
C VAL A 311 -20.78 11.47 8.52
N LEU A 312 -21.83 11.72 9.31
CA LEU A 312 -22.72 10.66 9.76
C LEU A 312 -23.39 10.09 8.51
N LYS A 313 -22.79 9.05 7.91
CA LYS A 313 -23.47 8.20 6.93
C LYS A 313 -24.59 7.47 7.67
N TYR A 314 -25.77 8.07 7.70
CA TYR A 314 -26.99 7.34 8.00
C TYR A 314 -27.35 6.52 6.77
N GLU A 315 -26.92 5.27 6.75
CA GLU A 315 -27.39 4.27 5.80
C GLU A 315 -28.81 3.86 6.24
N TYR A 316 -29.82 4.47 5.61
CA TYR A 316 -31.20 4.04 5.77
C TYR A 316 -31.48 2.91 4.79
N ASP A 317 -31.37 1.67 5.27
CA ASP A 317 -31.96 0.51 4.62
C ASP A 317 -33.49 0.61 4.68
N LEU A 318 -34.09 1.15 3.62
CA LEU A 318 -35.53 1.06 3.39
C LEU A 318 -35.84 -0.30 2.76
N TYR A 319 -36.10 -1.30 3.61
CA TYR A 319 -36.88 -2.46 3.21
C TYR A 319 -38.33 -2.00 2.96
N THR A 320 -38.70 -1.82 1.70
CA THR A 320 -40.08 -1.69 1.28
C THR A 320 -40.78 -3.04 1.42
N LEU A 321 -41.63 -3.15 2.43
CA LEU A 321 -42.79 -4.05 2.40
C LEU A 321 -43.82 -3.46 1.44
N GLY A 322 -44.14 -4.20 0.38
CA GLY A 322 -45.24 -4.00 -0.54
C GLY A 322 -45.60 -5.34 -1.16
#